data_AF-A0A938AKR2-F1
#
_entry.id   AF-A0A938AKR2-F1
#
_cell.length_a   1.000
_cell.length_b   1.000
_cell.length_c   1.000
_cell.angle_alpha   90.00
_cell.angle_beta   90.00
_cell.angle_gamma   90.00
#
_symmetry.space_group_name_H-M   'P 1'
#
loop_
_entity.id
_entity.type
_entity.pdbx_description
1 polymer ?
#
loop_
_entity_poly.entity_id
_entity_poly.type
_entity_poly.pdbx_seq_one_letter_code
_entity_poly.pdbx_strand_id
1 'polypeptide(L)' 'MYELSAVELIQRLSIALAIGLLIGLERGWTSRGEAEGERAAGVRTHGLVALLGGVWGAIVQPYGVSGVVALAIAF' A
#
# COMPACT_ATOMS: atom_id res chain seq x y z
N MET A 1 3.22 -24.90 -3.98
CA MET A 1 3.86 -23.65 -4.45
C MET A 1 2.82 -23.02 -5.37
N TYR A 2 2.01 -22.09 -4.86
CA TYR A 2 0.93 -21.49 -5.65
C TYR A 2 1.52 -20.35 -6.46
N GLU A 3 1.72 -20.56 -7.76
CA GLU A 3 1.93 -19.47 -8.71
C GLU A 3 0.70 -18.56 -8.61
N LEU A 4 0.88 -17.33 -8.13
CA LEU A 4 -0.16 -16.30 -8.21
C LEU A 4 -0.51 -16.11 -9.68
N SER A 5 -1.74 -16.50 -10.05
CA SER A 5 -2.23 -16.17 -11.38
C SER A 5 -2.15 -14.65 -11.58
N ALA A 6 -1.89 -14.21 -12.81
CA ALA A 6 -1.83 -12.78 -13.11
C ALA A 6 -3.10 -12.03 -12.64
N VAL A 7 -4.26 -12.69 -12.72
CA VAL A 7 -5.54 -12.17 -12.24
C VAL A 7 -5.53 -11.98 -10.73
N GLU A 8 -5.07 -12.97 -9.97
CA GLU A 8 -5.01 -12.89 -8.51
C GLU A 8 -4.02 -11.80 -8.04
N LEU A 9 -2.87 -11.67 -8.72
CA LEU A 9 -1.91 -10.60 -8.43
C LEU A 9 -2.53 -9.22 -8.69
N ILE A 10 -3.14 -9.02 -9.85
CA ILE A 10 -3.80 -7.75 -10.20
C ILE A 10 -4.91 -7.45 -9.19
N GLN A 11 -5.70 -8.44 -8.78
CA GLN A 11 -6.76 -8.27 -7.78
C GLN A 11 -6.19 -7.81 -6.44
N ARG A 12 -5.12 -8.46 -5.94
CA ARG A 12 -4.47 -8.07 -4.67
C ARG A 12 -3.89 -6.66 -4.73
N LEU A 13 -3.24 -6.29 -5.83
CA LEU A 13 -2.70 -4.95 -6.03
C LEU A 13 -3.81 -3.89 -6.14
N SER A 14 -4.92 -4.24 -6.78
CA SER A 14 -6.10 -3.37 -6.89
C SER A 14 -6.75 -3.14 -5.53
N ILE A 15 -6.86 -4.17 -4.69
CA ILE A 15 -7.34 -4.07 -3.32
C ILE A 15 -6.41 -3.19 -2.49
N ALA A 16 -5.09 -3.40 -2.57
CA ALA A 16 -4.11 -2.58 -1.85
C ALA A 16 -4.23 -1.09 -2.26
N LEU A 17 -4.31 -0.81 -3.56
CA LEU A 17 -4.53 0.54 -4.07
C LEU A 17 -5.85 1.14 -3.58
N ALA A 18 -6.95 0.38 -3.63
CA ALA A 18 -8.26 0.83 -3.17
C ALA A 18 -8.24 1.21 -1.67
N ILE A 19 -7.59 0.39 -0.83
CA ILE A 19 -7.42 0.67 0.59
C ILE A 19 -6.63 1.97 0.79
N GLY A 20 -5.51 2.15 0.09
CA GLY A 20 -4.71 3.37 0.16
C GLY A 20 -5.49 4.62 -0.27
N LEU A 21 -6.27 4.52 -1.35
CA LEU A 21 -7.12 5.61 -1.82
C LEU A 21 -8.24 5.94 -0.83
N LEU A 22 -8.88 4.94 -0.22
CA LEU A 22 -9.90 5.13 0.80
C LEU A 22 -9.34 5.86 2.03
N ILE A 23 -8.20 5.41 2.56
CA ILE A 23 -7.52 6.06 3.68
C ILE A 23 -7.19 7.51 3.32
N GLY A 24 -6.60 7.72 2.13
CA GLY A 24 -6.23 9.04 1.68
C GLY A 24 -7.44 9.97 1.45
N LEU A 25 -8.58 9.42 1.06
CA LEU A 25 -9.83 10.18 0.90
C LEU A 25 -10.41 10.60 2.25
N GLU A 26 -10.49 9.66 3.20
CA GLU A 26 -10.96 9.94 4.56
C GLU A 26 -10.08 10.99 5.23
N ARG A 27 -8.76 10.77 5.24
CA ARG A 27 -7.78 11.71 5.80
C ARG A 27 -7.83 13.06 5.12
N GLY A 28 -7.92 13.07 3.79
CA GLY A 28 -8.07 14.29 3.00
C GLY A 28 -9.42 14.99 3.17
N TRP A 29 -10.43 14.34 3.75
CA TRP A 29 -11.69 14.96 4.16
C TRP A 29 -11.59 15.52 5.57
N THR A 30 -10.99 14.78 6.50
CA THR A 30 -10.73 15.23 7.88
C THR A 30 -9.83 16.47 7.90
N SER A 31 -8.77 16.50 7.10
CA SER A 31 -7.78 17.59 7.09
C SER A 31 -8.23 18.84 6.31
N ARG A 32 -9.50 18.94 5.90
CA ARG A 32 -9.98 20.07 5.06
C ARG A 32 -10.03 21.40 5.79
N GLY A 33 -10.15 21.36 7.12
CA GLY A 33 -10.10 22.55 7.97
C GLY A 33 -8.70 22.92 8.44
N GLU A 34 -7.68 22.11 8.14
CA GLU A 34 -6.30 22.36 8.59
C GLU A 34 -5.65 23.47 7.76
N ALA A 35 -4.76 24.22 8.42
CA ALA A 35 -4.03 25.30 7.77
C ALA A 35 -3.14 24.78 6.63
N GLU A 36 -2.85 25.65 5.66
CA GLU A 36 -1.98 25.31 4.55
C GLU A 36 -0.57 24.97 5.07
N GLY A 37 -0.06 23.79 4.70
CA GLY A 37 1.22 23.26 5.20
C GLY A 37 1.10 22.24 6.35
N GLU A 38 -0.06 22.11 7.02
CA GLU A 38 -0.25 21.11 8.07
C GLU A 38 -0.75 19.75 7.55
N ARG A 39 -1.15 19.69 6.27
CA ARG A 39 -1.64 18.47 5.63
C ARG A 39 -0.49 17.47 5.42
N ALA A 40 -0.42 16.45 6.26
CA ALA A 40 0.66 15.47 6.25
C ALA A 40 0.82 14.69 4.93
N ALA A 41 -0.29 14.18 4.36
CA ALA A 41 -0.26 13.39 3.13
C ALA A 41 -1.65 13.30 2.46
N GLY A 42 -1.68 13.33 1.12
CA GLY A 42 -2.93 13.30 0.34
C GLY A 42 -3.34 11.90 -0.16
N VAL A 43 -4.41 11.87 -0.95
CA VAL A 43 -4.97 10.65 -1.59
C VAL A 43 -3.92 9.89 -2.40
N ARG A 44 -3.13 10.63 -3.21
CA ARG A 44 -2.10 10.03 -4.08
C ARG A 44 -1.01 9.33 -3.27
N THR A 45 -0.56 9.95 -2.17
CA THR A 45 0.50 9.40 -1.32
C THR A 45 0.07 8.08 -0.69
N HIS A 46 -1.11 8.04 -0.06
CA HIS A 46 -1.60 6.81 0.56
C HIS A 46 -1.89 5.70 -0.47
N GLY A 47 -2.41 6.06 -1.64
CA GLY A 47 -2.59 5.11 -2.76
C GLY A 47 -1.27 4.48 -3.21
N LEU A 48 -0.23 5.29 -3.42
CA LEU A 48 1.10 4.81 -3.82
C LEU A 48 1.77 3.98 -2.73
N VAL A 49 1.70 4.41 -1.47
CA VAL A 49 2.27 3.68 -0.32
C VAL A 49 1.64 2.30 -0.20
N ALA A 50 0.31 2.19 -0.28
CA ALA A 50 -0.38 0.91 -0.19
C ALA A 50 -0.08 0.01 -1.40
N LEU A 51 -0.02 0.58 -2.62
CA LEU A 51 0.36 -0.17 -3.81
C LEU A 51 1.79 -0.70 -3.73
N LEU A 52 2.75 0.12 -3.28
CA LEU A 52 4.15 -0.29 -3.09
C LEU A 52 4.27 -1.41 -2.05
N GLY A 53 3.53 -1.32 -0.94
CA GLY A 53 3.45 -2.41 0.04
C GLY A 53 2.91 -3.72 -0.55
N GLY A 54 1.89 -3.63 -1.41
CA GLY A 54 1.34 -4.78 -2.15
C GLY A 54 2.35 -5.41 -3.12
N VAL A 55 3.07 -4.58 -3.87
CA VAL A 55 4.14 -5.02 -4.79
C VAL A 55 5.25 -5.73 -4.01
N TRP A 56 5.69 -5.14 -2.90
CA TRP A 56 6.72 -5.76 -2.09
C TRP A 56 6.25 -7.09 -1.49
N GLY A 57 5.02 -7.15 -0.97
CA GLY A 57 4.39 -8.37 -0.49
C GLY A 57 4.38 -9.49 -1.52
N ALA A 58 4.11 -9.17 -2.79
CA ALA A 58 4.17 -10.12 -3.89
C ALA A 58 5.61 -10.60 -4.17
N ILE A 59 6.61 -9.71 -4.10
CA ILE A 59 8.03 -10.06 -4.30
C ILE A 59 8.53 -10.98 -3.20
N VAL A 60 8.18 -10.72 -1.94
CA VAL A 60 8.71 -11.49 -0.81
C VAL A 60 8.00 -12.82 -0.56
N GLN A 61 6.83 -13.03 -1.16
CA GLN A 61 6.01 -14.23 -0.96
C GLN A 61 6.77 -15.55 -1.11
N PRO A 62 7.62 -15.76 -2.14
CA PRO A 62 8.36 -17.02 -2.32
C PRO A 62 9.38 -17.29 -1.21
N TYR A 63 9.85 -16.24 -0.51
CA TYR A 63 10.89 -16.31 0.51
C TYR A 63 10.32 -16.53 1.92
N GLY A 64 9.01 -16.65 2.08
CA GLY A 64 8.36 -16.90 3.36
C GLY A 64 8.78 -15.91 4.46
N VAL A 65 9.07 -16.43 5.66
CA VAL A 65 9.43 -15.61 6.84
C VAL A 65 10.68 -14.77 6.58
N SER A 66 11.69 -15.30 5.89
CA SER A 66 12.90 -14.53 5.59
C SER A 66 12.63 -13.31 4.70
N GLY A 67 11.67 -13.42 3.79
CA GLY A 67 11.24 -12.29 2.95
C GLY A 67 10.54 -11.19 3.76
N VAL A 68 9.69 -11.57 4.71
CA VAL A 68 9.01 -10.63 5.62
C VAL A 68 10.00 -9.95 6.56
N VAL A 69 10.98 -10.70 7.08
CA VAL A 69 12.05 -10.14 7.92
C VAL A 69 12.93 -9.17 7.13
N ALA A 70 13.29 -9.51 5.89
CA ALA A 70 14.06 -8.59 5.04
C ALA A 70 13.30 -7.30 4.73
N LEU A 71 11.98 -7.38 4.50
CA LEU A 71 11.11 -6.21 4.37
C LEU A 71 11.18 -5.34 5.63
N ALA A 72 10.99 -5.95 6.81
CA ALA A 72 10.94 -5.22 8.08
C ALA A 72 12.25 -4.55 8.48
N ILE A 73 13.40 -5.02 7.95
CA ILE A 73 14.71 -4.39 8.18
C ILE A 73 14.96 -3.23 7.21
N ALA A 74 14.37 -3.27 6.00
CA ALA A 74 14.61 -2.27 4.96
C ALA A 74 13.88 -0.93 5.18
N PHE A 75 12.88 -0.89 6.07
CA PHE A 75 12.01 0.25 6.37
C PHE A 75 11.93 0.50 7.88
#